data_AF-A0A949Z2Y2-F1
#
_entry.id   AF-A0A949Z2Y2-F1
#
_cell.length_a   1.000
_cell.length_b   1.000
_cell.length_c   1.000
_cell.angle_alpha   90.00
_cell.angle_beta   90.00
_cell.angle_gamma   90.00
#
_symmetry.space_group_name_H-M   'P 1'
#
loop_
_entity.id
_entity.type
_entity.pdbx_description
1 polymer ?
#
loop_
_entity_poly.entity_id
_entity_poly.type
_entity_poly.pdbx_seq_one_letter_code
_entity_poly.pdbx_strand_id
1 'polypeptide(L)' 'ATVDFDNDTIEFNGEVHQMKPMGDVRPVIEAGGLFNYARQSGMIPKA' A
#
# COMPACT_ATOMS: atom_id res chain seq x y z
N ALA A 1 11.87 12.08 -3.69
CA ALA A 1 11.56 10.71 -4.11
C ALA A 1 10.05 10.60 -4.20
N THR A 2 9.53 10.27 -5.37
CA THR A 2 8.09 10.16 -5.61
C THR A 2 7.77 8.68 -5.78
N VAL A 3 6.75 8.18 -5.08
CA VAL A 3 6.31 6.79 -5.20
C VAL A 3 4.95 6.79 -5.90
N ASP A 4 4.88 6.12 -7.05
CA ASP A 4 3.66 5.91 -7.81
C ASP A 4 3.23 4.45 -7.64
N PHE A 5 2.20 4.25 -6.81
CA PHE A 5 1.64 2.92 -6.57
C PHE A 5 0.80 2.42 -7.75
N ASP A 6 0.27 3.27 -8.62
CA ASP A 6 -0.57 2.86 -9.76
C ASP A 6 0.27 2.24 -10.88
N ASN A 7 1.48 2.76 -11.07
CA ASN A 7 2.44 2.23 -12.05
C ASN A 7 3.53 1.33 -11.41
N ASP A 8 3.46 1.11 -10.09
CA ASP A 8 4.50 0.43 -9.32
C ASP A 8 5.90 1.02 -9.60
N THR A 9 6.06 2.35 -9.56
CA THR A 9 7.35 3.01 -9.82
C THR A 9 7.81 3.93 -8.70
N ILE A 10 9.13 4.07 -8.57
CA ILE A 10 9.75 5.04 -7.66
C ILE A 10 10.64 5.95 -8.50
N GLU A 11 10.39 7.25 -8.42
CA GLU A 11 11.30 8.27 -8.91
C GLU A 11 12.26 8.68 -7.80
N PHE A 12 13.55 8.45 -8.01
CA PHE A 12 14.61 8.86 -7.10
C PHE A 12 15.73 9.54 -7.89
N ASN A 13 16.05 10.79 -7.53
CA ASN A 13 17.09 11.58 -8.18
C ASN A 13 16.95 11.70 -9.71
N GLY A 14 15.73 11.75 -10.23
CA GLY A 14 15.44 11.85 -11.68
C GLY A 14 15.53 10.51 -12.43
N GLU A 15 15.77 9.39 -11.75
CA GLU A 15 15.68 8.05 -12.31
C GLU A 15 14.40 7.36 -11.84
N VAL A 16 13.72 6.66 -12.74
CA VAL A 16 12.49 5.90 -12.47
C VAL A 16 12.83 4.42 -12.37
N HIS A 17 12.55 3.82 -11.21
CA HIS A 17 12.76 2.41 -10.95
C HIS A 17 11.44 1.67 -10.81
N GLN A 18 11.30 0.53 -11.50
CA GLN A 18 10.15 -0.35 -11.34
C GLN A 18 10.23 -1.08 -9.99
N MET A 19 9.14 -1.05 -9.23
CA MET A 19 8.96 -1.81 -8.01
C MET A 19 8.50 -3.24 -8.30
N LYS A 20 8.62 -4.09 -7.29
CA LYS A 20 7.93 -5.39 -7.32
C LYS A 20 6.42 -5.15 -7.23
N PRO A 21 5.60 -5.91 -7.98
CA PRO A 21 4.15 -5.82 -7.90
C PRO A 21 3.68 -6.03 -6.46
N MET A 22 2.78 -5.17 -6.00
CA MET A 22 2.29 -5.20 -4.63
C MET A 22 1.19 -6.25 -4.43
N GLY A 23 0.55 -6.70 -5.51
CA GLY A 23 -0.59 -7.61 -5.44
C GLY A 23 -1.76 -7.02 -4.64
N ASP A 24 -2.43 -7.85 -3.85
CA ASP A 24 -3.67 -7.48 -3.17
C ASP A 24 -3.46 -6.71 -1.84
N VAL A 25 -2.26 -6.18 -1.59
CA VAL A 25 -1.95 -5.49 -0.33
C VAL A 25 -2.35 -4.01 -0.33
N ARG A 26 -2.84 -3.46 -1.45
CA ARG A 26 -3.30 -2.05 -1.53
C ARG A 26 -4.30 -1.68 -0.43
N PRO A 27 -5.37 -2.46 -0.17
CA PRO A 27 -6.36 -2.14 0.86
C PRO A 27 -5.76 -2.07 2.26
N VAL A 28 -4.68 -2.84 2.50
CA VAL A 28 -3.97 -2.85 3.78
C VAL A 28 -3.18 -1.57 3.98
N ILE A 29 -2.55 -1.06 2.92
CA ILE A 29 -1.75 0.16 2.95
C ILE A 29 -2.66 1.39 3.04
N GLU A 30 -3.75 1.40 2.27
CA GLU A 30 -4.77 2.44 2.33
C GLU A 30 -5.43 2.52 3.71
N ALA A 31 -5.67 1.38 4.36
CA ALA A 31 -6.16 1.35 5.73
C ALA A 31 -5.12 1.83 6.77
N GLY A 32 -3.87 2.05 6.37
CA GLY A 32 -2.78 2.44 7.27
C GLY A 32 -2.22 1.28 8.11
N GLY A 33 -2.30 0.04 7.58
CA GLY A 33 -1.73 -1.15 8.19
C GLY A 33 -2.73 -2.29 8.40
N LEU A 34 -2.20 -3.49 8.64
CA LEU A 34 -2.97 -4.74 8.69
C LEU A 34 -4.07 -4.75 9.75
N PHE A 35 -3.79 -4.22 10.95
CA PHE A 35 -4.79 -4.19 12.02
C PHE A 35 -5.92 -3.21 11.73
N ASN A 36 -5.62 -2.09 11.06
CA ASN A 36 -6.65 -1.14 10.67
C ASN A 36 -7.53 -1.73 9.57
N TYR A 37 -6.91 -2.37 8.57
CA TYR A 37 -7.64 -3.14 7.56
C TYR A 37 -8.55 -4.19 8.20
N ALA A 38 -8.04 -4.96 9.15
CA ALA A 38 -8.81 -5.98 9.84
C ALA A 38 -9.99 -5.43 10.66
N ARG A 39 -9.85 -4.25 11.27
CA ARG A 39 -10.97 -3.55 11.93
C ARG A 39 -11.99 -3.01 10.93
N GLN A 40 -11.54 -2.42 9.82
CA GLN A 40 -12.41 -1.85 8.78
C GLN A 40 -13.19 -2.93 8.01
N SER A 41 -12.56 -4.07 7.74
CA SER A 41 -13.19 -5.23 7.09
C SER A 41 -14.06 -6.08 8.01
N GLY A 42 -14.13 -5.75 9.31
CA GLY A 42 -14.93 -6.49 10.28
C GLY A 42 -14.32 -7.82 10.76
N MET A 43 -13.07 -8.10 10.42
CA MET A 43 -12.33 -9.26 10.93
C MET A 43 -12.03 -9.13 12.44
N ILE A 44 -11.87 -7.90 12.94
CA ILE A 44 -11.69 -7.60 14.36
C ILE A 44 -12.93 -6.85 14.86
N PRO A 45 -13.66 -7.40 15.85
CA PRO A 45 -14.77 -6.70 16.49
C PRO A 45 -14.31 -5.38 17.12
N LYS A 46 -15.13 -4.34 17.02
CA LYS A 46 -14.91 -3.11 17.80
C LYS A 46 -15.19 -3.42 19.27
N ALA A 47 -14.29 -2.99 20.15
CA ALA A 47 -14.49 -3.04 21.60
C ALA A 47 -15.57 -2.05 22.03
#